data_AF-A0A9E5G3H0-F1
#
_entry.id   AF-A0A9E5G3H0-F1
#
_cell.length_a   1.000
_cell.length_b   1.000
_cell.length_c   1.000
_cell.angle_alpha   90.00
_cell.angle_beta   90.00
_cell.angle_gamma   90.00
#
_symmetry.space_group_name_H-M   'P 1'
#
loop_
_entity.id
_entity.type
_entity.pdbx_description
1 polymer ?
#
loop_
_entity_poly.entity_id
_entity_poly.type
_entity_poly.pdbx_seq_one_letter_code
_entity_poly.pdbx_strand_id
1 'polypeptide(L)' 'MAKAFTPGLTVTARTTYRARRVLPITGDVLVARGAQVKADTVVAQTFMEGDAFPMRAANILSANPKDLPGLMLKKLG' A
#
# COMPACT_ATOMS: atom_id res chain seq x y z
N MET A 1 7.04 -31.61 -26.42
CA MET A 1 7.07 -30.80 -25.18
C MET A 1 7.07 -29.33 -25.58
N ALA A 2 5.91 -28.67 -25.53
CA ALA A 2 5.80 -27.26 -25.87
C ALA A 2 6.45 -26.42 -24.78
N LYS A 3 7.60 -25.80 -25.08
CA LYS A 3 8.18 -24.76 -24.22
C LYS A 3 7.64 -23.43 -24.74
N ALA A 4 6.90 -22.71 -23.90
CA ALA A 4 6.49 -21.35 -24.20
C ALA A 4 7.76 -20.50 -24.35
N PHE A 5 8.13 -20.18 -25.60
CA PHE A 5 9.20 -19.25 -25.90
C PHE A 5 8.59 -17.86 -26.01
N THR A 6 8.85 -17.04 -24.99
CA THR A 6 8.64 -15.60 -25.08
C THR A 6 9.99 -14.98 -25.50
N PRO A 7 10.09 -14.36 -26.69
CA PRO A 7 11.32 -13.72 -27.13
C PRO A 7 11.80 -12.71 -26.09
N GLY A 8 13.09 -12.76 -25.75
CA GLY A 8 13.71 -11.87 -24.75
C GLY A 8 13.81 -12.46 -23.34
N LEU A 9 13.34 -13.68 -23.09
CA LEU A 9 13.51 -14.38 -21.81
C LEU A 9 14.48 -15.57 -21.93
N THR A 10 15.45 -15.65 -21.02
CA THR A 10 16.38 -16.78 -20.92
C THR A 10 15.73 -17.94 -20.15
N VAL A 11 15.61 -19.10 -20.79
CA VAL A 11 15.09 -20.32 -20.15
C VAL A 11 16.21 -21.04 -19.39
N THR A 12 16.07 -21.17 -18.08
CA THR A 12 17.02 -21.90 -17.22
C THR A 12 16.27 -22.86 -16.29
N ALA A 13 16.85 -24.03 -16.00
CA ALA A 13 16.22 -25.02 -15.14
C ALA A 13 16.09 -24.55 -13.68
N ARG A 14 17.06 -23.76 -13.21
CA ARG A 14 17.06 -23.06 -11.92
C ARG A 14 17.95 -21.84 -12.06
N THR A 15 17.52 -20.71 -11.51
CA THR A 15 18.33 -19.49 -11.49
C THR A 15 18.13 -18.75 -10.17
N THR A 16 19.16 -18.03 -9.73
CA THR A 16 19.05 -17.12 -8.60
C THR A 16 18.74 -15.73 -9.14
N TYR A 17 17.55 -15.21 -8.81
CA TYR A 17 17.13 -13.89 -9.23
C TYR A 17 17.36 -12.87 -8.11
N ARG A 18 18.04 -11.76 -8.43
CA ARG A 18 18.25 -10.65 -7.49
C ARG A 18 17.82 -9.35 -8.16
N ALA A 19 16.75 -8.76 -7.64
CA ALA A 19 16.31 -7.42 -8.03
C ALA A 19 16.47 -6.47 -6.86
N ARG A 20 16.94 -5.25 -7.14
CA ARG A 20 16.89 -4.16 -6.17
C ARG A 20 15.51 -3.51 -6.27
N ARG A 21 14.76 -3.54 -5.17
CA ARG A 21 13.51 -2.80 -5.00
C ARG A 21 13.76 -1.70 -3.98
N VAL A 22 13.45 -0.45 -4.31
CA VAL A 22 13.64 0.71 -3.44
C VAL A 22 12.30 1.43 -3.36
N LEU A 23 11.87 1.82 -2.16
CA LEU A 23 10.70 2.67 -2.00
C LEU A 23 11.03 4.06 -2.56
N PRO A 24 10.14 4.67 -3.36
CA PRO A 24 10.37 6.00 -3.94
C PRO A 24 10.34 7.11 -2.89
N ILE A 25 9.70 6.86 -1.76
CA ILE A 25 9.58 7.75 -0.60
C ILE A 25 9.84 6.94 0.69
N THR A 26 10.15 7.63 1.78
CA THR A 26 10.41 7.00 3.08
C THR A 26 9.21 6.19 3.54
N GLY A 27 9.44 4.95 3.96
CA GLY A 27 8.42 4.05 4.48
C GLY A 27 9.05 2.92 5.28
N ASP A 28 8.28 1.86 5.49
CA ASP A 28 8.65 0.78 6.39
C ASP A 28 9.00 -0.50 5.62
N VAL A 29 10.04 -1.20 6.10
CA VAL A 29 10.37 -2.55 5.65
C VAL A 29 9.70 -3.54 6.58
N LEU A 30 8.79 -4.34 6.04
CA LEU A 30 7.93 -5.26 6.80
C LEU A 30 8.61 -6.61 7.10
N VAL A 31 9.79 -6.86 6.54
CA VAL A 31 10.51 -8.13 6.65
C VAL A 31 11.94 -7.94 7.13
N ALA A 32 12.44 -8.92 7.90
CA ALA A 32 13.82 -8.94 8.35
C ALA A 32 14.77 -9.43 7.24
N ARG A 33 16.06 -9.09 7.38
CA ARG A 33 17.10 -9.58 6.48
C ARG A 33 17.16 -11.11 6.54
N GLY A 34 17.09 -11.76 5.37
CA GLY A 34 17.14 -13.21 5.25
C GLY A 34 15.79 -13.92 5.40
N ALA A 35 14.69 -13.18 5.58
CA ALA A 35 13.36 -13.75 5.62
C ALA A 35 13.01 -14.45 4.29
N GLN A 36 12.36 -15.61 4.37
CA GLN A 36 11.78 -16.25 3.20
C GLN A 36 10.46 -15.57 2.84
N VAL A 37 10.27 -15.25 1.56
CA VAL A 37 9.11 -14.52 1.04
C VAL A 37 8.58 -15.22 -0.21
N LYS A 38 7.27 -15.13 -0.44
CA LYS A 38 6.64 -15.57 -1.70
C LYS A 38 6.67 -14.44 -2.73
N ALA A 39 6.35 -14.76 -3.98
CA ALA A 39 6.39 -13.80 -5.09
C ALA A 39 5.46 -12.58 -4.88
N ASP A 40 4.36 -12.77 -4.16
CA ASP A 40 3.30 -11.81 -3.85
C ASP A 40 3.45 -11.15 -2.47
N THR A 41 4.47 -11.52 -1.70
CA THR A 41 4.66 -10.98 -0.35
C THR A 41 5.05 -9.50 -0.40
N VAL A 42 4.33 -8.67 0.35
CA VAL A 42 4.65 -7.25 0.53
C VAL A 42 5.84 -7.13 1.48
N VAL A 43 7.01 -6.75 0.94
CA VAL A 43 8.27 -6.66 1.71
C VAL A 43 8.53 -5.27 2.30
N ALA A 44 7.96 -4.24 1.68
CA ALA A 44 8.09 -2.86 2.11
C ALA A 44 6.88 -2.07 1.62
N GLN A 45 6.48 -1.07 2.39
CA GLN A 45 5.35 -0.20 2.04
C GLN A 45 5.65 1.24 2.45
N THR A 46 4.96 2.17 1.82
CA THR A 46 5.05 3.59 2.15
C THR A 46 3.66 4.18 2.17
N PHE A 47 3.44 5.15 3.06
CA PHE A 47 2.21 5.92 3.08
C PHE A 47 2.49 7.27 2.46
N MET A 48 1.75 7.59 1.40
CA MET A 48 1.68 8.93 0.86
C MET A 48 0.46 9.58 1.50
N GLU A 49 0.65 10.75 2.11
CA GLU A 49 -0.49 11.55 2.56
C GLU A 49 -1.36 11.85 1.34
N GLY A 50 -2.62 11.41 1.40
CA GLY A 50 -3.60 11.70 0.38
C GLY A 50 -4.16 13.11 0.56
N ASP A 51 -4.86 13.59 -0.46
CA ASP A 51 -5.54 14.87 -0.39
C ASP A 51 -6.61 14.87 0.71
N ALA A 52 -6.60 15.92 1.54
CA ALA A 52 -7.65 16.18 2.52
C ALA A 52 -8.84 16.86 1.84
N PHE A 53 -9.99 16.19 1.80
CA PHE A 53 -11.22 16.77 1.25
C PHE A 53 -12.14 17.25 2.36
N PRO A 54 -12.63 18.50 2.33
CA PRO A 54 -13.62 18.97 3.28
C PRO A 54 -14.94 18.21 3.06
N MET A 55 -15.48 17.62 4.13
CA MET A 55 -16.75 16.91 4.09
C MET A 55 -17.83 17.66 4.88
N ARG A 56 -19.05 17.71 4.32
CA ARG A 56 -20.22 18.32 4.98
C ARG A 56 -20.81 17.36 6.02
N ALA A 57 -20.09 17.15 7.13
CA ALA A 57 -20.45 16.16 8.16
C ALA A 57 -21.87 16.33 8.72
N ALA A 58 -22.34 17.57 8.93
CA ALA A 58 -23.70 17.86 9.37
C ALA A 58 -24.76 17.34 8.38
N ASN A 59 -24.53 17.48 7.07
CA ASN A 59 -25.45 16.98 6.03
C ASN A 59 -25.48 15.45 6.01
N ILE A 60 -24.33 14.80 6.17
CA ILE A 60 -24.22 13.33 6.17
C ILE A 60 -24.99 12.73 7.36
N LEU A 61 -24.91 13.39 8.52
CA LEU A 61 -25.60 12.96 9.73
C LEU A 61 -27.04 13.48 9.87
N SER A 62 -27.53 14.23 8.88
CA SER A 62 -28.84 14.90 8.96
C SER A 62 -29.05 15.69 10.26
N ALA A 63 -27.98 16.33 10.76
CA ALA A 63 -27.96 17.02 12.04
C ALA A 63 -27.82 18.53 11.86
N ASN A 64 -28.28 19.30 12.85
CA ASN A 64 -28.01 20.73 12.89
C ASN A 64 -26.50 20.97 13.08
N PRO A 65 -25.85 21.89 12.33
CA PRO A 65 -24.43 22.20 12.53
C PRO A 65 -24.03 22.52 13.97
N LYS A 66 -24.94 23.06 14.78
CA LYS A 66 -24.69 23.37 16.20
C LYS A 66 -24.52 22.12 17.07
N ASP A 67 -25.19 21.02 16.72
CA ASP A 67 -25.21 19.79 17.51
C ASP A 67 -24.10 18.82 17.07
N LEU A 68 -23.46 19.10 15.92
CA LEU A 68 -22.41 18.28 15.33
C LEU A 68 -21.27 17.92 16.32
N PRO A 69 -20.75 18.84 17.17
CA PRO A 69 -19.65 18.50 18.09
C PRO A 69 -20.01 17.39 19.08
N GLY A 70 -21.29 17.24 19.46
CA GLY A 70 -21.75 16.19 20.37
C GLY A 70 -21.98 14.83 19.69
N LEU A 71 -22.01 14.79 18.35
CA LEU A 71 -22.25 13.58 17.57
C LEU A 71 -20.96 12.96 17.01
N MET A 72 -19.82 13.66 17.13
CA MET A 72 -18.53 13.18 16.62
C MET A 72 -17.82 12.30 17.64
N LEU A 73 -17.30 11.14 17.19
CA LEU A 73 -16.43 10.27 18.00
C LEU A 73 -15.00 10.82 18.11
N LYS A 74 -14.58 11.65 17.14
CA LYS A 74 -13.26 12.28 17.10
C LYS A 74 -13.40 13.78 17.38
N LYS A 75 -12.50 14.33 18.21
CA LYS A 75 -12.43 15.76 18.50
C LYS A 75 -11.99 16.53 17.25
N LEU A 76 -12.34 17.80 17.18
CA LEU A 76 -11.80 18.73 16.16
C LEU A 76 -10.26 18.74 16.23
N GLY A 77 -9.61 18.33 15.15
CA GLY A 77 -8.16 18.16 15.01
C GLY A 77 -7.72 16.71 14.85
#